data_AF-A0A6N8XQK3-F1
#
_entry.id   AF-A0A6N8XQK3-F1
#
_cell.length_a   1.000
_cell.length_b   1.000
_cell.length_c   1.000
_cell.angle_alpha   90.00
_cell.angle_beta   90.00
_cell.angle_gamma   90.00
#
_symmetry.space_group_name_H-M   'P 1'
#
loop_
_entity.id
_entity.type
_entity.pdbx_description
1 polymer ?
#
loop_
_entity_poly.entity_id
_entity_poly.type
_entity_poly.pdbx_seq_one_letter_code
_entity_poly.pdbx_strand_id
1 'polypeptide(L)'
;MERLTRRLHDAEAALARFGDILAIEAPTDVERDAAIKRFEFTFEAVWKAAQRYLAVMEQIEAGSPGAVIRTCREVGFGDDDAAEARLQAAKDRNLTSHMYREEVAAAIFSRLPEHRDTLAAWFSEVAARTRQEP
;
A
#
# COMPACT_ATOMS: atom_id res chain seq x y z
N MET A 1 -5.99 -7.04 -19.43
CA MET A 1 -4.73 -7.60 -18.88
C MET A 1 -3.56 -6.62 -18.87
N GLU A 2 -3.12 -6.04 -19.98
CA GLU A 2 -1.90 -5.17 -20.02
C GLU A 2 -1.86 -4.04 -18.96
N ARG A 3 -3.00 -3.36 -18.75
CA ARG A 3 -3.11 -2.29 -17.73
C ARG A 3 -2.96 -2.81 -16.29
N LEU A 4 -3.37 -4.05 -16.00
CA LEU A 4 -3.19 -4.68 -14.68
C LEU A 4 -1.72 -5.04 -14.47
N THR A 5 -1.08 -5.67 -15.47
CA THR A 5 0.35 -5.99 -15.42
C THR A 5 1.21 -4.76 -15.15
N ARG A 6 0.93 -3.64 -15.82
CA ARG A 6 1.64 -2.37 -15.58
C ARG A 6 1.49 -1.89 -14.13
N ARG A 7 0.26 -1.96 -13.58
CA ARG A 7 0.00 -1.56 -12.19
C ARG A 7 0.73 -2.44 -11.18
N LEU A 8 0.82 -3.75 -11.44
CA LEU A 8 1.56 -4.66 -10.59
C LEU A 8 3.06 -4.34 -10.61
N HIS A 9 3.63 -4.07 -11.79
CA HIS A 9 5.03 -3.66 -11.90
C HIS A 9 5.31 -2.31 -11.22
N ASP A 10 4.43 -1.32 -11.38
CA ASP A 10 4.55 -0.03 -10.70
C ASP A 10 4.51 -0.20 -9.17
N ALA A 11 3.62 -1.07 -8.66
CA ALA A 11 3.50 -1.37 -7.23
C ALA A 11 4.73 -2.09 -6.68
N GLU A 12 5.28 -3.06 -7.42
CA GLU A 12 6.51 -3.75 -7.07
C GLU A 12 7.70 -2.79 -6.98
N ALA A 13 7.88 -1.94 -8.00
CA ALA A 13 8.92 -0.92 -8.01
C ALA A 13 8.77 0.08 -6.86
N ALA A 14 7.54 0.49 -6.53
CA ALA A 14 7.27 1.37 -5.40
C ALA A 14 7.64 0.72 -4.06
N LEU A 15 7.25 -0.54 -3.84
CA LEU A 15 7.59 -1.32 -2.65
C LEU A 15 9.09 -1.49 -2.47
N ALA A 16 9.83 -1.76 -3.55
CA ALA A 16 11.29 -1.85 -3.51
C ALA A 16 11.91 -0.52 -3.01
N ARG A 17 11.52 0.61 -3.62
CA ARG A 17 12.00 1.93 -3.20
C ARG A 17 11.61 2.25 -1.76
N PHE A 18 10.45 1.81 -1.30
CA PHE A 18 10.03 2.00 0.09
C PHE A 18 10.85 1.14 1.06
N GLY A 19 11.20 -0.08 0.67
CA GLY A 19 12.17 -0.90 1.42
C GLY A 19 13.54 -0.23 1.55
N ASP A 20 14.07 0.30 0.45
CA ASP A 20 15.42 0.90 0.42
C ASP A 20 15.59 2.07 1.42
N ILE A 21 14.58 2.93 1.55
CA ILE A 21 14.66 4.09 2.45
C ILE A 21 14.53 3.68 3.92
N LEU A 22 13.77 2.62 4.21
CA LEU A 22 13.59 2.11 5.57
C LEU A 22 14.81 1.33 6.08
N ALA A 23 15.74 0.95 5.19
CA ALA A 23 16.99 0.30 5.56
C ALA A 23 18.04 1.28 6.13
N ILE A 24 17.77 2.60 6.13
CA ILE A 24 18.67 3.61 6.70
C ILE A 24 18.51 3.60 8.23
N GLU A 25 19.58 3.21 8.95
CA GLU A 25 19.54 3.06 10.43
C GLU A 25 19.35 4.40 11.17
N ALA A 26 19.94 5.48 10.67
CA ALA A 26 19.91 6.80 11.30
C ALA A 26 19.53 7.89 10.28
N PRO A 27 18.25 7.97 9.88
CA PRO A 27 17.81 8.89 8.84
C PRO A 27 17.78 10.34 9.34
N THR A 28 18.30 11.23 8.50
CA THR A 28 18.12 12.68 8.61
C THR A 28 16.64 13.07 8.50
N ASP A 29 16.29 14.30 8.87
CA ASP A 29 14.91 14.81 8.72
C ASP A 29 14.44 14.71 7.27
N VAL A 30 15.31 15.02 6.31
CA VAL A 30 15.03 14.91 4.87
C VAL A 30 14.76 13.46 4.45
N GLU A 31 15.49 12.50 5.01
CA GLU A 31 15.28 11.08 4.73
C GLU A 31 14.00 10.54 5.38
N ARG A 32 13.60 11.07 6.54
CA ARG A 32 12.30 10.75 7.15
C ARG A 32 11.15 11.26 6.30
N ASP A 33 11.21 12.51 5.84
CA ASP A 33 10.22 13.08 4.92
C ASP A 33 10.15 12.28 3.61
N ALA A 34 11.31 11.92 3.06
CA ALA A 34 11.38 11.08 1.89
C ALA A 34 10.73 9.71 2.16
N ALA A 35 10.97 9.09 3.31
CA ALA A 35 10.38 7.81 3.68
C ALA A 35 8.84 7.88 3.75
N ILE A 36 8.29 8.92 4.36
CA ILE A 36 6.84 9.11 4.39
C ILE A 36 6.28 9.39 3.00
N LYS A 37 7.01 10.11 2.14
CA LYS A 37 6.61 10.26 0.74
C LYS A 37 6.64 8.94 -0.03
N ARG A 38 7.62 8.06 0.25
CA ARG A 38 7.68 6.72 -0.35
C ARG A 38 6.54 5.85 0.13
N PHE A 39 6.16 5.93 1.40
CA PHE A 39 4.94 5.32 1.90
C PHE A 39 3.70 5.80 1.13
N GLU A 40 3.51 7.11 0.97
CA GLU A 40 2.34 7.68 0.31
C GLU A 40 2.18 7.17 -1.12
N PHE A 41 3.23 7.24 -1.96
CA PHE A 41 3.12 6.74 -3.33
C PHE A 41 3.05 5.22 -3.41
N THR A 42 3.62 4.49 -2.45
CA THR A 42 3.59 3.02 -2.44
C THR A 42 2.21 2.52 -2.08
N PHE A 43 1.59 3.13 -1.07
CA PHE A 43 0.18 2.91 -0.77
C PHE A 43 -0.67 3.14 -2.03
N GLU A 44 -0.49 4.29 -2.70
CA GLU A 44 -1.20 4.62 -3.94
C GLU A 44 -1.03 3.59 -5.06
N ALA A 45 0.18 3.05 -5.24
CA ALA A 45 0.45 2.05 -6.25
C ALA A 45 -0.22 0.72 -5.92
N VAL A 46 -0.09 0.25 -4.68
CA VAL A 46 -0.63 -1.04 -4.22
C VAL A 46 -2.16 -1.05 -4.25
N TRP A 47 -2.84 -0.05 -3.69
CA TRP A 47 -4.30 -0.08 -3.68
C TRP A 47 -4.89 0.08 -5.09
N LYS A 48 -4.22 0.81 -6.00
CA LYS A 48 -4.66 0.90 -7.41
C LYS A 48 -4.40 -0.39 -8.19
N ALA A 49 -3.37 -1.15 -7.83
CA ALA A 49 -3.17 -2.49 -8.37
C ALA A 49 -4.29 -3.43 -7.92
N ALA A 50 -4.62 -3.43 -6.62
CA ALA A 50 -5.74 -4.19 -6.07
C ALA A 50 -7.10 -3.77 -6.67
N GLN A 51 -7.36 -2.46 -6.79
CA GLN A 51 -8.55 -1.92 -7.47
C GLN A 51 -8.64 -2.45 -8.90
N ARG A 52 -7.53 -2.42 -9.64
CA ARG A 52 -7.53 -2.89 -11.02
C ARG A 52 -7.72 -4.41 -11.11
N TYR A 53 -7.20 -5.17 -10.16
CA TYR A 53 -7.46 -6.60 -10.05
C TYR A 53 -8.96 -6.84 -9.85
N LEU A 54 -9.59 -6.20 -8.87
CA LEU A 54 -11.04 -6.35 -8.61
C LEU A 54 -11.87 -6.06 -9.86
N ALA A 55 -11.56 -4.98 -10.58
CA ALA A 55 -12.30 -4.61 -11.78
C ALA A 55 -12.12 -5.59 -12.96
N VAL A 56 -10.98 -6.27 -13.06
CA VAL A 56 -10.65 -7.12 -14.23
C VAL A 56 -10.93 -8.59 -13.97
N MET A 57 -10.54 -9.10 -12.80
CA MET A 57 -10.66 -10.53 -12.47
C MET A 57 -12.01 -10.80 -11.80
N GLU A 58 -12.39 -9.99 -10.82
CA GLU A 58 -13.64 -10.19 -10.04
C GLU A 58 -14.85 -9.49 -10.67
N GLN A 59 -14.65 -8.61 -11.67
CA GLN A 59 -15.68 -7.74 -12.26
C GLN A 59 -16.39 -6.85 -11.22
N ILE A 60 -15.67 -6.42 -10.17
CA ILE A 60 -16.18 -5.55 -9.11
C ILE A 60 -15.51 -4.18 -9.16
N GLU A 61 -16.31 -3.12 -9.25
CA GLU A 61 -15.86 -1.73 -9.21
C GLU A 61 -15.86 -1.18 -7.78
N ALA A 62 -14.73 -0.65 -7.33
CA ALA A 62 -14.58 -0.02 -6.02
C ALA A 62 -13.84 1.34 -6.14
N GLY A 63 -14.48 2.43 -5.70
CA GLY A 63 -14.05 3.80 -6.04
C GLY A 63 -13.09 4.49 -5.06
N SER A 64 -12.74 3.85 -3.94
CA SER A 64 -11.87 4.46 -2.92
C SER A 64 -10.97 3.42 -2.24
N PRO A 65 -9.85 3.82 -1.62
CA PRO A 65 -8.98 2.87 -0.92
C PRO A 65 -9.73 2.03 0.11
N GLY A 66 -10.59 2.65 0.92
CA GLY A 66 -11.38 1.94 1.93
C GLY A 66 -12.42 0.98 1.32
N ALA A 67 -13.03 1.34 0.18
CA ALA A 67 -13.93 0.42 -0.52
C ALA A 67 -13.15 -0.77 -1.10
N VAL A 68 -12.01 -0.52 -1.74
CA VAL A 68 -11.13 -1.56 -2.30
C VAL A 68 -10.67 -2.53 -1.21
N ILE A 69 -10.25 -2.03 -0.03
CA ILE A 69 -9.82 -2.89 1.08
C ILE A 69 -10.95 -3.80 1.57
N ARG A 70 -12.16 -3.25 1.74
CA ARG A 70 -13.33 -4.04 2.16
C ARG A 70 -13.71 -5.09 1.12
N THR A 71 -13.78 -4.71 -0.15
CA THR A 71 -14.09 -5.66 -1.24
C THR A 71 -13.00 -6.73 -1.36
N CYS A 72 -11.72 -6.37 -1.22
CA CYS A 72 -10.63 -7.34 -1.16
C CYS A 72 -10.87 -8.37 -0.04
N ARG A 73 -11.27 -7.93 1.15
CA ARG A 73 -11.59 -8.83 2.25
C ARG A 73 -12.77 -9.76 1.91
N GLU A 74 -13.83 -9.23 1.31
CA GLU A 74 -15.03 -9.98 0.90
C GLU A 74 -14.71 -11.09 -0.13
N VAL A 75 -13.79 -10.83 -1.07
CA VAL A 75 -13.32 -11.83 -2.05
C VAL A 75 -12.13 -12.66 -1.55
N GLY A 76 -11.84 -12.59 -0.25
CA GLY A 76 -10.92 -13.49 0.45
C GLY A 76 -9.44 -13.09 0.41
N PHE A 77 -9.09 -11.83 0.15
CA PHE A 77 -7.72 -11.33 0.35
C PHE A 77 -7.47 -10.99 1.82
N GLY A 78 -6.66 -11.80 2.48
CA GLY A 78 -6.37 -11.69 3.91
C GLY A 78 -7.57 -11.97 4.82
N ASP A 79 -7.33 -11.83 6.11
CA ASP A 79 -8.32 -11.90 7.18
C ASP A 79 -8.71 -10.51 7.70
N ASP A 80 -9.48 -10.46 8.79
CA ASP A 80 -9.96 -9.21 9.37
C ASP A 80 -8.82 -8.35 9.92
N ASP A 81 -7.78 -8.98 10.47
CA ASP A 81 -6.59 -8.29 10.98
C ASP A 81 -5.80 -7.64 9.83
N ALA A 82 -5.62 -8.37 8.72
CA ALA A 82 -5.00 -7.82 7.52
C ALA A 82 -5.82 -6.65 6.93
N ALA A 83 -7.16 -6.75 6.96
CA ALA A 83 -8.02 -5.67 6.50
C ALA A 83 -7.89 -4.42 7.40
N GLU A 84 -7.88 -4.57 8.72
CA GLU A 84 -7.69 -3.44 9.64
C GLU A 84 -6.30 -2.81 9.49
N ALA A 85 -5.25 -3.61 9.32
CA ALA A 85 -3.90 -3.10 9.05
C ALA A 85 -3.85 -2.23 7.77
N ARG A 86 -4.50 -2.70 6.69
CA ARG A 86 -4.62 -1.93 5.42
C ARG A 86 -5.44 -0.65 5.62
N LEU A 87 -6.50 -0.69 6.41
CA LEU A 87 -7.30 0.48 6.76
C LEU A 87 -6.49 1.48 7.60
N GLN A 88 -5.63 0.99 8.51
CA GLN A 88 -4.74 1.84 9.29
C GLN A 88 -3.69 2.53 8.40
N ALA A 89 -3.10 1.81 7.45
CA ALA A 89 -2.25 2.41 6.43
C ALA A 89 -3.00 3.49 5.62
N ALA A 90 -4.27 3.26 5.27
CA ALA A 90 -5.09 4.26 4.57
C ALA A 90 -5.33 5.52 5.43
N LYS A 91 -5.57 5.35 6.74
CA LYS A 91 -5.72 6.47 7.70
C LYS A 91 -4.42 7.27 7.78
N ASP A 92 -3.28 6.62 7.96
CA ASP A 92 -1.98 7.30 8.05
C ASP A 92 -1.59 7.99 6.73
N ARG A 93 -1.92 7.38 5.57
CA ARG A 93 -1.74 8.03 4.27
C ARG A 93 -2.53 9.35 4.18
N ASN A 94 -3.73 9.41 4.75
CA ASN A 94 -4.51 10.66 4.73
C ASN A 94 -3.92 11.74 5.64
N LEU A 95 -3.16 11.34 6.65
CA LEU A 95 -2.50 12.25 7.59
C LEU A 95 -1.18 12.83 7.04
N THR A 96 -0.62 12.31 5.94
CA THR A 96 0.66 12.81 5.40
C THR A 96 0.60 14.28 4.94
N SER A 97 -0.59 14.78 4.59
CA SER A 97 -0.82 16.21 4.31
C SER A 97 -0.59 17.11 5.52
N HIS A 98 -0.56 16.55 6.73
CA HIS A 98 -0.34 17.24 8.00
C HIS A 98 1.07 17.07 8.57
N MET A 99 2.03 16.56 7.77
CA MET A 99 3.43 16.35 8.19
C MET A 99 4.18 17.63 8.60
N TYR A 100 3.64 18.82 8.33
CA TYR A 100 4.16 20.06 8.91
C TYR A 100 4.05 20.10 10.45
N ARG A 101 3.32 19.16 11.05
CA ARG A 101 3.25 18.91 12.48
C ARG A 101 4.20 17.77 12.83
N GLU A 102 5.25 18.06 13.61
CA GLU A 102 6.29 17.09 13.96
C GLU A 102 5.72 15.84 14.63
N GLU A 103 4.70 15.98 15.49
CA GLU A 103 4.07 14.85 16.15
C GLU A 103 3.38 13.89 15.17
N VAL A 104 2.87 14.42 14.04
CA VAL A 104 2.25 13.61 12.98
C VAL A 104 3.31 12.90 12.17
N ALA A 105 4.36 13.62 11.75
CA ALA A 105 5.48 13.05 11.00
C ALA A 105 6.17 11.94 11.79
N ALA A 106 6.50 12.18 13.06
CA ALA A 106 7.12 11.18 13.93
C ALA A 106 6.23 9.94 14.14
N ALA A 107 4.92 10.13 14.33
CA ALA A 107 3.98 9.03 14.52
C ALA A 107 3.81 8.18 13.25
N ILE A 108 3.76 8.80 12.06
CA ILE A 108 3.69 8.04 10.80
C ILE A 108 5.02 7.33 10.55
N PHE A 109 6.15 8.04 10.74
CA PHE A 109 7.49 7.51 10.53
C PHE A 109 7.73 6.22 11.33
N SER A 110 7.31 6.19 12.61
CA SER A 110 7.50 5.02 13.47
C SER A 110 6.71 3.79 13.03
N ARG A 111 5.60 3.97 12.29
CA ARG A 111 4.76 2.87 11.76
C ARG A 111 5.13 2.43 10.34
N LEU A 112 6.07 3.12 9.68
CA LEU A 112 6.41 2.80 8.28
C LEU A 112 6.87 1.35 8.05
N PRO A 113 7.65 0.70 8.95
CA PRO A 113 8.01 -0.70 8.76
C PRO A 113 6.78 -1.63 8.71
N GLU A 114 5.83 -1.44 9.63
CA GLU A 114 4.59 -2.22 9.70
C GLU A 114 3.72 -1.99 8.45
N HIS A 115 3.65 -0.73 7.98
CA HIS A 115 2.95 -0.38 6.75
C HIS A 115 3.60 -1.01 5.52
N ARG A 116 4.92 -1.03 5.46
CA ARG A 116 5.66 -1.67 4.37
C ARG A 116 5.34 -3.16 4.30
N ASP A 117 5.35 -3.86 5.43
CA ASP A 117 5.06 -5.29 5.48
C ASP A 117 3.59 -5.58 5.13
N THR A 118 2.66 -4.76 5.64
CA THR A 118 1.23 -4.82 5.29
C THR A 118 1.00 -4.66 3.79
N LEU A 119 1.64 -3.66 3.17
CA LEU A 119 1.51 -3.38 1.74
C LEU A 119 2.18 -4.46 0.88
N ALA A 120 3.32 -4.99 1.32
CA ALA A 120 4.04 -6.07 0.64
C ALA A 120 3.25 -7.38 0.65
N ALA A 121 2.63 -7.73 1.78
CA ALA A 121 1.76 -8.90 1.90
C ALA A 121 0.54 -8.76 0.98
N TRP A 122 -0.15 -7.62 1.03
CA TRP A 122 -1.31 -7.37 0.18
C TRP A 122 -0.96 -7.43 -1.32
N PHE A 123 0.13 -6.79 -1.73
CA PHE A 123 0.62 -6.87 -3.11
C PHE A 123 0.93 -8.31 -3.52
N SER A 124 1.61 -9.06 -2.66
CA SER A 124 2.01 -10.44 -2.94
C SER A 124 0.80 -11.36 -3.17
N GLU A 125 -0.26 -11.21 -2.39
CA GLU A 125 -1.52 -11.95 -2.60
C GLU A 125 -2.16 -11.61 -3.95
N VAL A 126 -2.28 -10.32 -4.29
CA VAL A 126 -2.85 -9.87 -5.57
C VAL A 126 -2.03 -10.37 -6.75
N ALA A 127 -0.70 -10.26 -6.68
CA ALA A 127 0.20 -10.71 -7.72
C ALA A 127 0.23 -12.25 -7.86
N ALA A 128 0.05 -13.00 -6.77
CA ALA A 128 -0.05 -14.45 -6.81
C ALA A 128 -1.32 -14.92 -7.52
N ARG A 129 -2.50 -14.38 -7.15
CA ARG A 129 -3.77 -14.77 -7.78
C ARG A 129 -3.85 -14.39 -9.25
N THR A 130 -3.32 -13.23 -9.63
CA THR A 130 -3.26 -12.80 -11.05
C THR A 130 -2.49 -13.81 -11.93
N ARG A 131 -1.51 -14.54 -11.37
CA ARG A 131 -0.71 -15.54 -12.10
C ARG A 131 -1.36 -16.92 -12.16
N GLN A 132 -2.39 -17.17 -11.37
CA GLN A 132 -3.02 -18.49 -11.22
C GLN A 132 -4.31 -18.63 -12.03
N GLU A 133 -4.88 -17.53 -12.55
CA GLU A 133 -6.07 -17.57 -13.38
C GLU A 133 -5.70 -17.72 -14.88
N PRO A 134 -6.33 -18.65 -15.61
CA PRO A 134 -5.99 -19.01 -17.00
C PRO A 134 -6.31 -17.92 -18.04
#